data_AF-D2JTI6-F1
#
_entry.id   AF-D2JTI6-F1
#
_cell.length_a   1.000
_cell.length_b   1.000
_cell.length_c   1.000
_cell.angle_alpha   90.00
_cell.angle_beta   90.00
_cell.angle_gamma   90.00
#
_symmetry.space_group_name_H-M   'P 1'
#
loop_
_entity.id
_entity.type
_entity.pdbx_description
1 polymer ?
#
loop_
_entity_poly.entity_id
_entity_poly.type
_entity_poly.pdbx_seq_one_letter_code
_entity_poly.pdbx_strand_id
1 'polypeptide(L)'
;GGTFTDSMKTIMNYLGVIPFLQDLITDGIIAGVGSVLVFVPQIVVLFFFISLLEDSGYMARIAVLMDRIMESFGLSGKSFIPMIIGFGCNVPSIMAARSIENEKERLTTILIAPFMSCSARLPVYALFVGIFFKENQSLVVLSLYVLGIIMAFLVSTVLTKTILKNDN
;
A
#
# COMPACT_ATOMS: atom_id res chain seq x y z
N GLY A 1 -23.62 -2.70 -3.50
CA GLY A 1 -25.03 -3.13 -3.53
C GLY A 1 -25.31 -3.66 -4.90
N GLY A 2 -25.40 -4.97 -5.05
CA GLY A 2 -25.71 -5.62 -6.31
C GLY A 2 -27.11 -6.21 -6.27
N THR A 3 -27.73 -6.35 -7.44
CA THR A 3 -29.03 -7.03 -7.66
C THR A 3 -29.11 -8.43 -7.04
N PHE A 4 -27.96 -9.08 -6.86
CA PHE A 4 -27.81 -10.37 -6.17
C PHE A 4 -28.11 -10.31 -4.67
N THR A 5 -27.68 -9.23 -4.01
CA THR A 5 -27.84 -9.04 -2.56
C THR A 5 -29.30 -8.78 -2.20
N ASP A 6 -29.99 -7.97 -3.00
CA ASP A 6 -31.41 -7.66 -2.82
C ASP A 6 -32.32 -8.86 -3.10
N SER A 7 -31.97 -9.67 -4.11
CA SER A 7 -32.66 -10.94 -4.40
C SER A 7 -32.52 -11.93 -3.23
N MET A 8 -31.34 -12.01 -2.62
CA MET A 8 -31.12 -12.86 -1.45
C MET A 8 -31.82 -12.35 -0.19
N LYS A 9 -31.86 -11.02 0.03
CA LYS A 9 -32.61 -10.41 1.14
C LYS A 9 -34.12 -10.69 1.03
N THR A 10 -34.67 -10.72 -0.19
CA THR A 10 -36.08 -11.02 -0.44
C THR A 10 -36.40 -12.48 -0.11
N ILE A 11 -35.56 -13.42 -0.53
CA ILE A 11 -35.74 -14.86 -0.26
C ILE A 11 -35.60 -15.18 1.23
N MET A 12 -34.65 -14.54 1.94
CA MET A 12 -34.47 -14.73 3.39
C MET A 12 -35.63 -14.17 4.22
N ASN A 13 -36.25 -13.06 3.76
CA ASN A 13 -37.46 -12.52 4.40
C ASN A 13 -38.65 -13.50 4.31
N TYR A 14 -38.80 -14.19 3.17
CA TYR A 14 -39.83 -15.22 3.00
C TYR A 14 -39.60 -16.47 3.86
N LEU A 15 -38.36 -16.75 4.26
CA LEU A 15 -37.97 -17.87 5.12
C LEU A 15 -38.02 -17.54 6.63
N GLY A 16 -38.40 -16.31 7.01
CA GLY A 16 -38.49 -15.89 8.42
C GLY A 16 -37.15 -15.84 9.14
N VAL A 17 -36.06 -15.60 8.41
CA VAL A 17 -34.70 -15.54 8.98
C VAL A 17 -34.53 -14.26 9.81
N ILE A 18 -33.84 -14.40 10.95
CA ILE A 18 -33.55 -13.32 11.89
C ILE A 18 -32.76 -12.20 11.15
N PRO A 19 -33.13 -10.91 11.28
CA PRO A 19 -32.52 -9.81 10.51
C PRO A 19 -31.00 -9.71 10.67
N PHE A 20 -30.46 -10.05 11.85
CA PHE A 20 -29.01 -10.09 12.08
C PHE A 20 -28.28 -11.10 11.18
N LEU A 21 -28.86 -12.29 10.96
CA LEU A 21 -28.24 -13.32 10.15
C LEU A 21 -28.27 -12.96 8.66
N GLN A 22 -29.32 -12.25 8.23
CA GLN A 22 -29.46 -11.72 6.89
C GLN A 22 -28.39 -10.67 6.58
N ASP A 23 -28.19 -9.69 7.46
CA ASP A 23 -27.15 -8.66 7.29
C ASP A 23 -25.74 -9.28 7.37
N LEU A 24 -25.52 -10.28 8.22
CA LEU A 24 -24.24 -10.99 8.30
C LEU A 24 -23.90 -11.71 6.97
N ILE A 25 -24.86 -12.35 6.33
CA ILE A 25 -24.64 -13.05 5.05
C ILE A 25 -24.47 -12.06 3.91
N THR A 26 -25.30 -11.02 3.86
CA THR A 26 -25.36 -10.10 2.72
C THR A 26 -24.32 -9.00 2.77
N ASP A 27 -24.22 -8.28 3.88
CA ASP A 27 -23.29 -7.18 4.07
C ASP A 27 -21.96 -7.65 4.71
N GLY A 28 -21.93 -8.83 5.35
CA GLY A 28 -20.70 -9.45 5.81
C GLY A 28 -20.03 -10.31 4.74
N ILE A 29 -20.61 -11.48 4.45
CA ILE A 29 -19.96 -12.49 3.59
C ILE A 29 -19.96 -12.06 2.12
N ILE A 30 -21.12 -11.72 1.55
CA ILE A 30 -21.22 -11.42 0.11
C ILE A 30 -20.47 -10.14 -0.24
N ALA A 31 -20.63 -9.07 0.55
CA ALA A 31 -19.85 -7.85 0.35
C ALA A 31 -18.35 -8.09 0.55
N GLY A 32 -17.96 -8.88 1.55
CA GLY A 32 -16.57 -9.27 1.80
C GLY A 32 -15.94 -10.02 0.63
N VAL A 33 -16.59 -11.10 0.15
CA VAL A 33 -16.11 -11.87 -1.01
C VAL A 33 -16.09 -11.02 -2.28
N GLY A 34 -17.10 -10.15 -2.47
CA GLY A 34 -17.13 -9.19 -3.56
C GLY A 34 -15.90 -8.27 -3.58
N SER A 35 -15.47 -7.79 -2.39
CA SER A 35 -14.27 -6.96 -2.29
C SER A 35 -12.99 -7.72 -2.69
N VAL A 36 -12.85 -8.99 -2.28
CA VAL A 36 -11.70 -9.83 -2.64
C VAL A 36 -11.67 -10.11 -4.15
N LEU A 37 -12.83 -10.42 -4.73
CA LEU A 37 -12.96 -10.66 -6.18
C LEU A 37 -12.57 -9.45 -7.02
N VAL A 38 -12.78 -8.22 -6.53
CA VAL A 38 -12.35 -7.00 -7.21
C VAL A 38 -10.87 -6.71 -6.98
N PHE A 39 -10.33 -7.04 -5.80
CA PHE A 39 -8.95 -6.74 -5.45
C PHE A 39 -7.94 -7.70 -6.11
N VAL A 40 -8.29 -8.97 -6.28
CA VAL A 40 -7.41 -9.99 -6.87
C VAL A 40 -6.98 -9.64 -8.31
N PRO A 41 -7.88 -9.28 -9.24
CA PRO A 41 -7.50 -8.85 -10.59
C PRO A 41 -6.53 -7.66 -10.58
N GLN A 42 -6.77 -6.68 -9.69
CA GLN A 42 -5.92 -5.50 -9.57
C GLN A 42 -4.49 -5.88 -9.14
N ILE A 43 -4.34 -6.79 -8.19
CA ILE A 43 -3.05 -7.33 -7.77
C ILE A 43 -2.36 -8.07 -8.93
N VAL A 44 -3.09 -8.95 -9.63
CA VAL A 44 -2.55 -9.72 -10.77
C VAL A 44 -2.00 -8.79 -11.84
N VAL A 45 -2.75 -7.75 -12.20
CA VAL A 45 -2.31 -6.74 -13.18
C VAL A 45 -1.05 -6.01 -12.69
N LEU A 46 -1.01 -5.59 -11.43
CA LEU A 46 0.16 -4.91 -10.84
C LEU A 46 1.41 -5.80 -10.89
N PHE A 47 1.30 -7.07 -10.48
CA PHE A 47 2.42 -8.02 -10.53
C PHE A 47 2.85 -8.33 -11.97
N PHE A 48 1.89 -8.47 -12.90
CA PHE A 48 2.20 -8.67 -14.31
C PHE A 48 3.07 -7.54 -14.88
N PHE A 49 2.73 -6.28 -14.58
CA PHE A 49 3.55 -5.13 -15.00
C PHE A 49 4.91 -5.09 -14.30
N ILE A 50 4.99 -5.43 -13.02
CA ILE A 50 6.28 -5.50 -12.31
C ILE A 50 7.18 -6.56 -12.96
N SER A 51 6.66 -7.76 -13.22
CA SER A 51 7.41 -8.83 -13.89
C SER A 51 7.89 -8.40 -15.28
N LEU A 52 7.06 -7.73 -16.08
CA LEU A 52 7.49 -7.18 -17.38
C LEU A 52 8.62 -6.14 -17.24
N LEU A 53 8.55 -5.27 -16.24
CA LEU A 53 9.59 -4.26 -15.99
C LEU A 53 10.90 -4.88 -15.47
N GLU A 54 10.80 -5.98 -14.74
CA GLU A 54 11.93 -6.77 -14.27
C GLU A 54 12.59 -7.52 -15.44
N ASP A 55 11.81 -8.23 -16.26
CA ASP A 55 12.28 -9.00 -17.42
C ASP A 55 12.92 -8.12 -18.51
N SER A 56 12.41 -6.89 -18.68
CA SER A 56 12.99 -5.91 -19.64
C SER A 56 14.33 -5.31 -19.18
N GLY A 57 14.78 -5.61 -17.96
CA GLY A 57 15.96 -5.01 -17.35
C GLY A 57 15.82 -3.51 -17.07
N TYR A 58 14.63 -2.93 -17.26
CA TYR A 58 14.38 -1.52 -17.01
C TYR A 58 14.58 -1.20 -15.52
N MET A 59 14.21 -2.13 -14.64
CA MET A 59 14.45 -2.05 -13.20
C MET A 59 15.94 -1.87 -12.85
N ALA A 60 16.84 -2.59 -13.52
CA ALA A 60 18.28 -2.44 -13.32
C ALA A 60 18.78 -1.05 -13.74
N ARG A 61 18.24 -0.50 -14.83
CA ARG A 61 18.59 0.85 -15.30
C ARG A 61 18.07 1.94 -14.36
N ILE A 62 16.83 1.82 -13.88
CA ILE A 62 16.25 2.78 -12.91
C ILE A 62 17.05 2.76 -11.61
N ALA A 63 17.43 1.59 -11.11
CA ALA A 63 18.19 1.48 -9.86
C ALA A 63 19.50 2.29 -9.94
N VAL A 64 20.25 2.18 -11.04
CA VAL A 64 21.48 2.96 -11.24
C VAL A 64 21.20 4.46 -11.35
N LEU A 65 20.11 4.86 -12.02
CA LEU A 65 19.73 6.28 -12.14
C LEU A 65 19.36 6.89 -10.78
N MET A 66 18.71 6.11 -9.92
CA MET A 66 18.21 6.55 -8.61
C MET A 66 19.23 6.36 -7.49
N ASP A 67 20.35 5.72 -7.78
CA ASP A 67 21.38 5.37 -6.80
C ASP A 67 21.90 6.60 -6.06
N ARG A 68 22.26 7.66 -6.79
CA ARG A 68 22.79 8.90 -6.20
C ARG A 68 21.80 9.62 -5.27
N ILE A 69 20.50 9.50 -5.55
CA ILE A 69 19.45 10.09 -4.71
C ILE A 69 19.29 9.24 -3.44
N MET A 70 19.18 7.92 -3.58
CA MET A 70 19.02 7.00 -2.47
C MET A 70 20.24 6.96 -1.55
N GLU A 71 21.44 7.08 -2.11
CA GLU A 71 22.70 7.08 -1.36
C GLU A 71 22.76 8.25 -0.37
N SER A 72 22.20 9.42 -0.74
CA SER A 72 22.09 10.57 0.16
C SER A 72 21.22 10.31 1.40
N PHE A 73 20.28 9.36 1.30
CA PHE A 73 19.44 8.87 2.39
C PHE A 73 19.97 7.58 3.02
N GLY A 74 21.12 7.07 2.56
CA GLY A 74 21.76 5.87 3.07
C GLY A 74 21.14 4.55 2.60
N LEU A 75 20.60 4.49 1.37
CA LEU A 75 20.18 3.25 0.72
C LEU A 75 20.78 3.11 -0.68
N SER A 76 20.80 1.90 -1.23
CA SER A 76 21.06 1.70 -2.66
C SER A 76 19.85 2.04 -3.52
N GLY A 77 20.09 2.37 -4.78
CA GLY A 77 19.06 2.57 -5.80
C GLY A 77 18.15 1.35 -6.02
N LYS A 78 18.57 0.15 -5.60
CA LYS A 78 17.73 -1.07 -5.59
C LYS A 78 16.53 -0.94 -4.64
N SER A 79 16.66 -0.16 -3.57
CA SER A 79 15.60 0.10 -2.58
C SER A 79 14.48 1.02 -3.12
N PHE A 80 14.72 1.71 -4.23
CA PHE A 80 13.72 2.58 -4.85
C PHE A 80 12.56 1.79 -5.49
N ILE A 81 12.84 0.59 -5.99
CA ILE A 81 11.86 -0.28 -6.65
C ILE A 81 10.71 -0.65 -5.69
N PRO A 82 10.95 -1.27 -4.52
CA PRO A 82 9.89 -1.57 -3.56
C PRO A 82 9.20 -0.29 -3.07
N MET A 83 9.94 0.81 -2.93
CA MET A 83 9.40 2.09 -2.49
C MET A 83 8.29 2.62 -3.42
N ILE A 84 8.51 2.58 -4.74
CA ILE A 84 7.48 2.93 -5.73
C ILE A 84 6.29 1.97 -5.62
N ILE A 85 6.54 0.67 -5.53
CA ILE A 85 5.50 -0.36 -5.43
C ILE A 85 4.64 -0.12 -4.16
N GLY A 86 5.24 0.37 -3.08
CA GLY A 86 4.61 0.63 -1.79
C GLY A 86 3.49 1.69 -1.85
N PHE A 87 3.60 2.66 -2.76
CA PHE A 87 2.51 3.62 -3.02
C PHE A 87 1.26 2.96 -3.58
N GLY A 88 1.41 1.89 -4.38
CA GLY A 88 0.29 1.08 -4.86
C GLY A 88 -0.27 0.21 -3.73
N CYS A 89 0.55 -0.73 -3.26
CA CYS A 89 0.21 -1.63 -2.18
C CYS A 89 1.45 -2.00 -1.36
N ASN A 90 1.33 -1.93 -0.04
CA ASN A 90 2.45 -2.17 0.86
C ASN A 90 2.87 -3.66 0.91
N VAL A 91 1.94 -4.58 0.69
CA VAL A 91 2.21 -6.03 0.70
C VAL A 91 3.23 -6.46 -0.38
N PRO A 92 3.01 -6.19 -1.68
CA PRO A 92 3.98 -6.53 -2.72
C PRO A 92 5.29 -5.75 -2.57
N SER A 93 5.26 -4.53 -2.04
CA SER A 93 6.47 -3.75 -1.73
C SER A 93 7.38 -4.47 -0.73
N ILE A 94 6.81 -4.94 0.39
CA ILE A 94 7.56 -5.67 1.42
C ILE A 94 8.11 -6.99 0.85
N MET A 95 7.32 -7.68 0.01
CA MET A 95 7.78 -8.91 -0.66
C MET A 95 8.93 -8.63 -1.64
N ALA A 96 8.84 -7.55 -2.42
CA ALA A 96 9.88 -7.14 -3.37
C ALA A 96 11.17 -6.71 -2.66
N ALA A 97 11.10 -6.13 -1.47
CA ALA A 97 12.29 -5.75 -0.70
C ALA A 97 13.20 -6.95 -0.34
N ARG A 98 12.70 -8.20 -0.40
CA ARG A 98 13.51 -9.40 -0.17
C ARG A 98 14.65 -9.57 -1.17
N SER A 99 14.57 -8.99 -2.37
CA SER A 99 15.62 -9.08 -3.39
C SER A 99 16.86 -8.24 -3.09
N ILE A 100 16.80 -7.34 -2.09
CA ILE A 100 17.93 -6.51 -1.67
C ILE A 100 18.97 -7.39 -0.95
N GLU A 101 20.19 -7.42 -1.48
CA GLU A 101 21.32 -8.23 -0.99
C GLU A 101 21.77 -7.80 0.41
N ASN A 102 21.82 -6.49 0.68
CA ASN A 102 22.25 -5.96 1.96
C ASN A 102 21.10 -6.05 2.97
N GLU A 103 21.28 -6.85 4.02
CA GLU A 103 20.27 -7.06 5.05
C GLU A 103 19.88 -5.75 5.75
N LYS A 104 20.84 -4.84 5.97
CA LYS A 104 20.57 -3.56 6.63
C LYS A 104 19.64 -2.70 5.79
N GLU A 105 19.95 -2.54 4.51
CA GLU A 105 19.10 -1.79 3.57
C GLU A 105 17.73 -2.44 3.37
N ARG A 106 17.69 -3.78 3.34
CA ARG A 106 16.45 -4.55 3.29
C ARG A 106 15.56 -4.24 4.49
N LEU A 107 16.11 -4.26 5.69
CA LEU A 107 15.38 -3.96 6.92
C LEU A 107 14.90 -2.51 6.95
N THR A 108 15.76 -1.55 6.60
CA THR A 108 15.37 -0.14 6.49
C THR A 108 14.21 0.02 5.51
N THR A 109 14.30 -0.58 4.32
CA THR A 109 13.26 -0.52 3.28
C THR A 109 11.92 -1.07 3.77
N ILE A 110 11.94 -2.20 4.47
CA ILE A 110 10.73 -2.81 5.06
C ILE A 110 10.15 -1.91 6.17
N LEU A 111 10.99 -1.26 6.99
CA LEU A 111 10.56 -0.37 8.07
C LEU A 111 9.99 0.96 7.57
N ILE A 112 10.45 1.45 6.42
CA ILE A 112 9.90 2.67 5.81
C ILE A 112 8.66 2.41 4.94
N ALA A 113 8.44 1.16 4.50
CA ALA A 113 7.29 0.80 3.67
C ALA A 113 5.92 1.19 4.30
N PRO A 114 5.69 1.03 5.62
CA PRO A 114 4.51 1.54 6.28
C PRO A 114 4.39 3.06 6.31
N PHE A 115 5.43 3.86 6.05
CA PHE A 115 5.29 5.31 5.95
C PHE A 115 4.83 5.75 4.56
N MET A 116 5.04 4.90 3.55
CA MET A 116 4.44 5.07 2.22
C MET A 116 2.93 4.87 2.34
N SER A 117 2.15 5.88 1.97
CA SER A 117 0.68 5.80 2.05
C SER A 117 0.14 5.07 0.83
N CYS A 118 -0.39 3.87 1.05
CA CYS A 118 -1.06 3.09 0.01
C CYS A 118 -2.48 3.62 -0.25
N SER A 119 -3.05 3.23 -1.40
CA SER A 119 -4.43 3.53 -1.82
C SER A 119 -5.49 3.25 -0.76
N ALA A 120 -5.27 2.26 0.12
CA ALA A 120 -6.20 1.91 1.21
C ALA A 120 -6.23 2.93 2.37
N ARG A 121 -5.23 3.81 2.51
CA ARG A 121 -5.20 4.83 3.57
C ARG A 121 -5.90 6.13 3.19
N LEU A 122 -5.97 6.44 1.89
CA LEU A 122 -6.67 7.64 1.41
C LEU A 122 -8.13 7.71 1.91
N PRO A 123 -8.95 6.65 1.83
CA PRO A 123 -10.33 6.67 2.35
C PRO A 123 -10.40 6.97 3.85
N VAL A 124 -9.44 6.45 4.62
CA VAL A 124 -9.37 6.68 6.06
C VAL A 124 -9.02 8.15 6.34
N TYR A 125 -8.02 8.71 5.65
CA TYR A 125 -7.70 10.14 5.77
C TYR A 125 -8.86 11.01 5.34
N ALA A 126 -9.53 10.68 4.24
CA ALA A 126 -10.70 11.41 3.75
C ALA A 126 -11.86 11.37 4.76
N LEU A 127 -12.10 10.24 5.44
CA LEU A 127 -13.12 10.13 6.48
C LEU A 127 -12.80 11.04 7.69
N PHE A 128 -11.58 10.99 8.21
CA PHE A 128 -11.19 11.83 9.35
C PHE A 128 -11.20 13.31 8.99
N VAL A 129 -10.62 13.67 7.86
CA VAL A 129 -10.61 15.06 7.38
C VAL A 129 -12.04 15.52 7.07
N GLY A 130 -12.89 14.63 6.59
CA GLY A 130 -14.34 14.77 6.43
C GLY A 130 -15.07 15.30 7.66
N ILE A 131 -14.70 14.73 8.82
CA ILE A 131 -15.32 15.02 10.11
C ILE A 131 -14.73 16.28 10.76
N PHE A 132 -13.40 16.46 10.70
CA PHE A 132 -12.70 17.50 11.44
C PHE A 132 -12.51 18.82 10.68
N PHE A 133 -12.44 18.82 9.34
CA PHE A 133 -12.15 20.01 8.53
C PHE A 133 -13.09 20.11 7.34
N LYS A 134 -14.01 21.09 7.33
CA LYS A 134 -14.98 21.27 6.24
C LYS A 134 -14.45 22.02 5.02
N GLU A 135 -13.54 23.00 5.19
CA GLU A 135 -13.22 23.94 4.11
C GLU A 135 -11.92 23.67 3.34
N ASN A 136 -11.09 22.68 3.71
CA ASN A 136 -9.81 22.43 3.02
C ASN A 136 -9.40 20.95 2.98
N GLN A 137 -10.36 20.05 2.71
CA GLN A 137 -10.15 18.61 2.84
C GLN A 137 -9.01 18.08 1.97
N SER A 138 -8.98 18.48 0.71
CA SER A 138 -7.96 18.04 -0.26
C SER A 138 -6.55 18.51 0.13
N LEU A 139 -6.42 19.75 0.63
CA LEU A 139 -5.14 20.31 1.06
C LEU A 139 -4.58 19.57 2.28
N VAL A 140 -5.44 19.23 3.26
CA VAL A 140 -5.04 18.48 4.45
C VAL A 140 -4.59 17.06 4.07
N VAL A 141 -5.35 16.36 3.23
CA VAL A 141 -4.97 15.01 2.77
C VAL A 141 -3.65 15.03 1.99
N LEU A 142 -3.46 16.02 1.11
CA LEU A 142 -2.21 16.19 0.38
C LEU A 142 -1.04 16.48 1.32
N SER A 143 -1.24 17.35 2.31
CA SER A 143 -0.20 17.64 3.31
C SER A 143 0.21 16.41 4.11
N LEU A 144 -0.74 15.56 4.51
CA LEU A 144 -0.47 14.31 5.22
C LEU A 144 0.30 13.32 4.35
N TYR A 145 -0.02 13.25 3.06
CA TYR A 145 0.68 12.40 2.11
C TYR A 145 2.13 12.83 1.93
N VAL A 146 2.38 14.12 1.70
CA VAL A 146 3.73 14.68 1.59
C VAL A 146 4.52 14.48 2.88
N LEU A 147 3.89 14.71 4.04
CA LEU A 147 4.51 14.52 5.34
C LEU A 147 4.91 13.05 5.57
N GLY A 148 4.08 12.10 5.14
CA GLY A 148 4.42 10.67 5.18
C GLY A 148 5.66 10.32 4.37
N ILE A 149 5.80 10.87 3.16
CA ILE A 149 7.00 10.67 2.31
C ILE A 149 8.24 11.27 2.98
N ILE A 150 8.14 12.49 3.49
CA ILE A 150 9.25 13.16 4.19
C ILE A 150 9.67 12.35 5.42
N MET A 151 8.70 11.86 6.20
CA MET A 151 8.96 11.01 7.36
C MET A 151 9.63 9.69 6.97
N ALA A 152 9.24 9.06 5.85
CA ALA A 152 9.90 7.85 5.38
C ALA A 152 11.40 8.07 5.13
N PHE A 153 11.76 9.17 4.44
CA PHE A 153 13.17 9.53 4.19
C PHE A 153 13.94 9.93 5.45
N LEU A 154 13.30 10.68 6.36
CA LEU A 154 13.88 11.03 7.65
C LEU A 154 14.19 9.78 8.48
N VAL A 155 13.20 8.90 8.64
CA VAL A 155 13.34 7.63 9.36
C VAL A 155 14.42 6.78 8.72
N SER A 156 14.45 6.69 7.38
CA SER A 156 15.51 5.96 6.67
C SER A 156 16.90 6.47 7.03
N THR A 157 17.09 7.79 6.97
CA THR A 157 18.37 8.42 7.26
C THR A 157 18.78 8.22 8.72
N VAL A 158 17.83 8.36 9.65
CA VAL A 158 18.06 8.14 11.08
C VAL A 158 18.42 6.69 11.37
N LEU A 159 17.71 5.73 10.78
CA LEU A 159 17.98 4.30 10.92
C LEU A 159 19.36 3.94 10.37
N THR A 160 19.69 4.38 9.16
CA THR A 160 21.01 4.10 8.56
C THR A 160 22.14 4.75 9.35
N LYS A 161 21.93 5.95 9.94
CA LYS A 161 22.96 6.60 10.76
C LYS A 161 23.10 6.05 12.19
N THR A 162 22.00 5.57 12.79
CA THR A 162 21.95 5.24 14.23
C THR A 162 21.99 3.75 14.51
N ILE A 163 21.08 2.98 13.88
CA ILE A 163 20.85 1.56 14.21
C ILE A 163 21.61 0.64 13.26
N LEU A 164 21.69 1.04 11.98
CA LEU A 164 22.23 0.23 10.90
C LEU A 164 23.48 0.88 10.30
N LYS A 165 24.28 1.55 11.14
CA LYS A 165 25.54 2.17 10.73
C LYS A 165 26.36 1.15 9.93
N ASN A 166 26.63 1.49 8.67
CA ASN A 166 27.61 0.77 7.87
C ASN A 166 28.97 1.11 8.47
N ASP A 167 29.49 0.24 9.33
CA ASP A 167 30.93 0.17 9.49
C ASP A 167 31.44 -0.45 8.18
N ASN A 168 32.10 0.39 7.39
CA ASN A 168 32.72 0.19 6.07
C ASN A 168 31.92 0.73 4.88
#